data_AF-A0A965QX32-F1
#
_entry.id   AF-A0A965QX32-F1
#
_cell.length_a   1.000
_cell.length_b   1.000
_cell.length_c   1.000
_cell.angle_alpha   90.00
_cell.angle_beta   90.00
_cell.angle_gamma   90.00
#
_symmetry.space_group_name_H-M   'P 1'
#
loop_
_entity.id
_entity.type
_entity.pdbx_description
1 polymer ?
#
loop_
_entity_poly.entity_id
_entity_poly.type
_entity_poly.pdbx_seq_one_letter_code
_entity_poly.pdbx_strand_id
1 'polypeptide(L)' 'MEISQKEIAATAGAATNQAPEELRGAEILIKALQAENVQYVWGYPGGAVLHIYDAFFKQQSIQHILVRHEQAA' A
#
# COMPACT_ATOMS: atom_id res chain seq x y z
N MET A 1 -43.04 -19.14 -26.07
CA MET A 1 -41.70 -19.74 -26.05
C MET A 1 -40.82 -18.76 -25.28
N GLU A 2 -40.80 -18.92 -23.96
CA GLU A 2 -40.14 -17.99 -23.04
C GLU A 2 -38.65 -18.32 -22.98
N ILE A 3 -37.84 -17.39 -23.45
CA ILE A 3 -36.38 -17.47 -23.35
C ILE A 3 -36.01 -17.24 -21.88
N SER A 4 -35.42 -18.26 -21.28
CA SER A 4 -35.06 -18.30 -19.86
C SER A 4 -34.00 -17.26 -19.54
N GLN A 5 -34.27 -16.40 -18.56
CA GLN A 5 -33.34 -15.38 -18.02
C GLN A 5 -32.00 -15.95 -17.50
N LYS A 6 -31.82 -17.28 -17.48
CA LYS A 6 -30.59 -17.94 -17.05
C LYS A 6 -29.44 -17.90 -18.05
N GLU A 7 -29.66 -17.56 -19.32
CA GLU A 7 -28.56 -17.40 -20.30
C GLU A 7 -27.85 -16.04 -20.21
N ILE A 8 -28.47 -15.03 -19.59
CA ILE A 8 -27.87 -13.68 -19.43
C ILE A 8 -26.85 -13.65 -18.27
N ALA A 9 -26.81 -14.69 -17.43
CA ALA A 9 -25.90 -14.77 -16.28
C ALA A 9 -24.48 -15.27 -16.63
N ALA A 10 -24.23 -15.73 -17.86
CA ALA A 10 -22.95 -16.34 -18.24
C ALA A 10 -21.94 -15.38 -18.90
N THR A 11 -22.29 -14.09 -19.09
CA THR A 11 -21.43 -13.10 -19.77
C THR A 11 -21.00 -11.93 -18.88
N ALA A 12 -21.11 -12.06 -17.56
CA ALA A 12 -20.68 -11.04 -16.61
C ALA A 12 -19.30 -11.33 -15.97
N GLY A 13 -18.44 -12.10 -16.65
CA GLY A 13 -17.01 -12.11 -16.38
C GLY A 13 -16.39 -10.79 -16.84
N ALA A 14 -16.76 -9.70 -16.18
CA ALA A 14 -16.13 -8.41 -16.40
C ALA A 14 -14.66 -8.55 -16.02
N ALA A 15 -13.80 -8.66 -17.03
CA ALA A 15 -12.39 -8.38 -16.88
C ALA A 15 -12.31 -6.96 -16.32
N THR A 16 -12.03 -6.84 -15.01
CA THR A 16 -11.78 -5.57 -14.38
C THR A 16 -10.48 -5.07 -15.00
N ASN A 17 -10.62 -4.25 -16.03
CA ASN A 17 -9.53 -3.47 -16.59
C ASN A 17 -9.22 -2.38 -15.55
N GLN A 18 -8.68 -2.79 -14.40
CA GLN A 18 -8.18 -1.87 -13.40
C GLN A 18 -6.96 -1.22 -14.04
N ALA A 19 -7.12 0.05 -14.40
CA ALA A 19 -5.98 0.89 -14.70
C ALA A 19 -4.94 0.70 -13.58
N PRO A 20 -3.63 0.68 -13.89
CA PRO A 20 -2.59 0.51 -12.89
C PRO A 20 -2.86 1.46 -11.73
N GLU A 21 -2.91 0.92 -10.51
CA GLU A 21 -3.05 1.75 -9.32
C GLU A 21 -1.86 2.74 -9.31
N GLU A 22 -2.12 4.02 -9.52
CA GLU A 22 -1.09 5.05 -9.45
C GLU A 22 -0.68 5.24 -7.99
N LEU A 23 0.43 4.61 -7.61
CA LEU A 23 0.97 4.69 -6.27
C LEU A 23 1.90 5.89 -6.14
N ARG A 24 1.81 6.58 -5.00
CA ARG A 24 2.80 7.60 -4.63
C ARG A 24 4.12 6.93 -4.28
N GLY A 25 5.25 7.62 -4.50
CA GLY A 25 6.58 7.09 -4.18
C GLY A 25 6.71 6.60 -2.73
N ALA A 26 6.06 7.28 -1.77
CA ALA A 26 6.02 6.84 -0.38
C ALA A 26 5.31 5.48 -0.21
N GLU A 27 4.21 5.25 -0.91
CA GLU A 27 3.45 3.98 -0.83
C GLU A 27 4.24 2.84 -1.46
N ILE A 28 4.96 3.12 -2.55
CA ILE A 28 5.89 2.16 -3.19
C ILE A 28 6.99 1.76 -2.20
N LEU A 29 7.58 2.73 -1.48
CA LEU A 29 8.59 2.46 -0.46
C LEU A 29 8.05 1.53 0.64
N ILE A 30 6.85 1.81 1.17
CA ILE A 30 6.24 0.95 2.21
C ILE A 30 6.00 -0.46 1.67
N LYS A 31 5.40 -0.61 0.48
CA LYS A 31 5.13 -1.91 -0.13
C LYS A 31 6.42 -2.71 -0.36
N ALA A 32 7.51 -2.04 -0.75
CA ALA A 32 8.81 -2.68 -0.91
C ALA A 32 9.37 -3.19 0.43
N LEU A 33 9.30 -2.39 1.50
CA LEU A 33 9.72 -2.83 2.84
C LEU A 33 8.89 -4.01 3.35
N GLN A 34 7.59 -4.01 3.08
CA GLN A 34 6.70 -5.14 3.41
C GLN A 34 7.06 -6.41 2.65
N ALA A 35 7.37 -6.30 1.34
CA ALA A 35 7.79 -7.43 0.52
C ALA A 35 9.10 -8.07 1.01
N GLU A 36 10.00 -7.26 1.55
CA GLU A 36 11.24 -7.71 2.19
C GLU A 36 11.04 -8.20 3.64
N ASN A 37 9.79 -8.27 4.11
CA ASN A 37 9.42 -8.70 5.47
C ASN A 37 10.06 -7.86 6.58
N VAL A 38 10.32 -6.57 6.33
CA VAL A 38 10.84 -5.66 7.36
C VAL A 38 9.81 -5.51 8.47
N GLN A 39 10.23 -5.71 9.73
CA GLN A 39 9.36 -5.58 10.90
C GLN A 39 9.57 -4.26 11.64
N TYR A 40 10.78 -3.71 11.59
CA TYR A 40 11.18 -2.53 12.36
C TYR A 40 11.94 -1.53 11.49
N VAL A 41 11.65 -0.24 11.67
CA VAL A 41 12.38 0.86 11.03
C VAL A 41 12.70 1.91 12.08
N TRP A 42 13.99 2.26 12.22
CA TRP A 42 14.43 3.38 13.04
C TRP A 42 14.40 4.65 12.22
N GLY A 43 13.94 5.74 12.83
CA GLY A 43 13.95 7.02 12.14
C GLY A 43 13.67 8.22 13.02
N TYR A 44 14.01 9.37 12.48
CA TYR A 44 13.71 10.68 13.04
C TYR A 44 12.88 11.48 12.02
N PRO A 45 11.67 11.95 12.37
CA PRO A 45 10.81 12.66 11.42
C PRO A 45 11.33 14.06 11.13
N GLY A 46 11.13 14.52 9.89
CA GLY A 46 11.47 15.86 9.43
C GLY A 46 10.56 16.32 8.30
N GLY A 47 10.49 17.63 8.04
CA GLY A 47 9.53 18.20 7.09
C GLY A 47 9.66 17.65 5.66
N ALA A 48 10.88 17.39 5.20
CA ALA A 48 11.13 16.86 3.86
C ALA A 48 10.60 15.44 3.66
N VAL A 49 10.55 14.63 4.71
CA VAL A 49 10.15 13.20 4.66
C VAL A 49 8.72 12.97 5.15
N LEU A 50 7.94 14.02 5.39
CA LEU A 50 6.61 13.92 6.01
C LEU A 50 5.67 13.00 5.22
N HIS A 51 5.71 13.06 3.89
CA HIS A 51 4.90 12.22 3.00
C HIS A 51 5.21 10.71 3.14
N ILE A 52 6.43 10.35 3.53
CA ILE A 52 6.80 8.95 3.85
C ILE A 52 6.17 8.55 5.19
N TYR A 53 6.26 9.42 6.20
CA TYR A 53 5.65 9.18 7.51
C TYR A 53 4.11 9.09 7.44
N ASP A 54 3.47 9.89 6.59
CA ASP A 54 2.03 9.79 6.32
C ASP A 54 1.65 8.43 5.75
N ALA A 55 2.46 7.86 4.85
CA ALA A 55 2.23 6.51 4.33
C ALA A 55 2.55 5.44 5.38
N PHE A 56 3.62 5.62 6.15
CA PHE A 56 4.00 4.74 7.26
C PHE A 56 2.92 4.66 8.34
N PHE A 57 2.18 5.73 8.58
CA PHE A 57 1.09 5.77 9.55
C PHE A 57 -0.16 4.98 9.09
N LYS A 58 -0.34 4.79 7.77
CA LYS A 58 -1.50 4.09 7.19
C LYS A 58 -1.35 2.55 7.18
N GLN A 59 -0.19 2.04 7.54
CA GLN A 59 0.10 0.59 7.61
C GLN A 59 0.29 0.15 9.07
N GLN A 60 0.18 -1.16 9.32
CA GLN A 60 0.30 -1.75 10.68
C GLN A 60 1.35 -2.89 10.75
N SER A 61 2.00 -3.23 9.65
CA SER A 61 2.95 -4.35 9.55
C SER A 61 4.36 -4.02 10.01
N ILE A 62 4.76 -2.75 9.92
CA ILE A 62 6.11 -2.28 10.23
C ILE A 62 6.02 -1.31 11.41
N GLN A 63 6.81 -1.57 12.44
CA GLN A 63 6.90 -0.73 13.62
C GLN A 63 8.01 0.32 13.46
N HIS A 64 7.64 1.59 13.56
CA HIS A 64 8.60 2.68 13.59
C HIS A 64 9.17 2.87 15.01
N ILE A 65 10.49 2.95 15.11
CA ILE A 65 11.21 3.25 16.35
C ILE A 65 11.78 4.66 16.25
N LEU A 66 11.17 5.57 17.00
CA LEU A 66 11.63 6.95 17.08
C LEU A 66 12.94 7.05 17.86
N VAL A 67 14.00 7.45 17.17
CA VAL A 67 15.29 7.77 17.82
C VAL A 67 15.31 9.20 18.34
N ARG A 68 16.35 9.55 19.12
CA ARG A 68 16.56 10.93 19.60
C ARG A 68 17.55 11.73 18.75
N HIS A 69 18.33 11.03 17.94
CA HIS A 69 19.31 11.59 17.04
C HIS A 69 19.50 10.62 15.88
N GLU A 70 19.63 11.12 14.65
CA GLU A 70 19.69 10.30 13.44
C GLU A 70 20.89 9.34 13.43
N GLN A 71 21.99 9.71 14.08
CA GLN A 71 23.17 8.83 14.27
C GLN A 71 22.87 7.57 15.08
N ALA A 72 21.79 7.55 15.87
CA ALA A 72 21.37 6.39 16.65
C ALA A 72 20.34 5.50 15.94
N ALA A 73 19.93 5.88 14.71
CA ALA A 73 19.04 5.09 13.86
C ALA A 73 19.78 3.97 13.13
#